data_AF-A0A3B9VW90-F1
#
_entry.id   AF-A0A3B9VW90-F1
#
_cell.length_a   1.000
_cell.length_b   1.000
_cell.length_c   1.000
_cell.angle_alpha   90.00
_cell.angle_beta   90.00
_cell.angle_gamma   90.00
#
_symmetry.space_group_name_H-M   'P 1'
#
loop_
_entity.id
_entity.type
_entity.pdbx_description
1 polymer ?
#
loop_
_entity_poly.entity_id
_entity_poly.type
_entity_poly.pdbx_seq_one_letter_code
_entity_poly.pdbx_strand_id
1 'polypeptide(L)'
;MDATPAENTEPAFRTLGGLRFSKGHGTGNDFVLIADPDGVHTIDAGQVAALCDRHRGIGGDGLIRAVPSRFLSEGRALLGTSPEAEWFMDYRN
;
A
#
# COMPACT_ATOMS: atom_id res chain seq x y z
N MET A 1 -15.62 8.99 33.71
CA MET A 1 -16.22 9.25 32.39
C MET A 1 -15.15 9.99 31.59
N ASP A 2 -14.12 9.27 31.16
CA ASP A 2 -13.08 9.85 30.32
C ASP A 2 -13.54 9.69 28.87
N ALA A 3 -13.84 10.82 28.24
CA ALA A 3 -14.12 10.87 26.82
C ALA A 3 -12.82 10.53 26.06
N THR A 4 -12.82 9.39 25.39
CA THR A 4 -11.84 9.07 24.34
C THR A 4 -11.82 10.23 23.35
N PRO A 5 -10.65 10.81 23.00
CA PRO A 5 -10.61 11.87 22.00
C PRO A 5 -11.15 11.30 20.70
N ALA A 6 -12.09 12.01 20.07
CA ALA A 6 -12.52 11.68 18.72
C ALA A 6 -11.27 11.70 17.82
N GLU A 7 -10.94 10.55 17.22
CA GLU A 7 -9.95 10.47 16.15
C GLU A 7 -10.38 11.45 15.05
N ASN A 8 -9.60 12.51 14.87
CA ASN A 8 -9.77 13.41 13.74
C ASN A 8 -9.48 12.61 12.46
N THR A 9 -10.52 12.01 11.88
CA THR A 9 -10.46 11.30 10.61
C THR A 9 -10.36 12.34 9.49
N GLU A 10 -9.17 12.89 9.26
CA GLU A 10 -8.87 13.40 7.92
C GLU A 10 -9.20 12.27 6.93
N PRO A 11 -9.92 12.54 5.82
CA PRO A 11 -10.28 11.49 4.87
C PRO A 11 -9.02 10.69 4.52
N ALA A 12 -9.07 9.37 4.69
CA ALA A 12 -7.90 8.48 4.57
C ALA A 12 -7.06 8.74 3.30
N PHE A 13 -7.69 9.25 2.24
CA PHE A 13 -7.07 9.56 0.96
C PHE A 13 -6.30 10.89 0.88
N ARG A 14 -6.44 11.82 1.81
CA ARG A 14 -5.86 13.17 1.65
C ARG A 14 -4.34 13.13 1.54
N THR A 15 -3.70 12.25 2.29
CA THR A 15 -2.26 12.00 2.25
C THR A 15 -1.80 11.24 1.00
N LEU A 16 -2.73 10.66 0.23
CA LEU A 16 -2.47 9.93 -1.01
C LEU A 16 -2.74 10.78 -2.26
N GLY A 17 -3.16 12.04 -2.10
CA GLY A 17 -3.45 12.94 -3.21
C GLY A 17 -2.27 13.11 -4.17
N GLY A 18 -2.52 12.96 -5.47
CA GLY A 18 -1.50 13.10 -6.51
C GLY A 18 -0.63 11.85 -6.74
N LEU A 19 -0.83 10.78 -5.96
CA LEU A 19 -0.13 9.52 -6.17
C LEU A 19 -0.61 8.82 -7.44
N ARG A 20 0.34 8.48 -8.33
CA ARG A 20 0.04 7.70 -9.52
C ARG A 20 -0.15 6.23 -9.15
N PHE A 21 -1.17 5.61 -9.74
CA PHE A 21 -1.45 4.20 -9.57
C PHE A 21 -1.78 3.56 -10.91
N SER A 22 -1.66 2.23 -10.94
CA SER A 22 -2.19 1.37 -12.00
C SER A 22 -3.22 0.44 -11.39
N LYS A 23 -4.21 0.02 -12.19
CA LYS A 23 -5.16 -1.03 -11.82
C LYS A 23 -4.89 -2.24 -12.71
N GLY A 24 -4.80 -3.42 -12.10
CA GLY A 24 -4.56 -4.66 -12.82
C GLY A 24 -5.32 -5.83 -12.21
N HIS A 25 -5.44 -6.93 -12.95
CA HIS A 25 -5.99 -8.16 -12.43
C HIS A 25 -5.25 -9.38 -12.98
N GLY A 26 -5.24 -10.46 -12.21
CA GLY A 26 -4.80 -11.79 -12.62
C GLY A 26 -5.93 -12.77 -12.35
N THR A 27 -6.43 -13.44 -13.39
CA THR A 27 -7.50 -14.46 -13.26
C THR A 27 -8.74 -14.00 -12.48
N GLY A 28 -9.08 -12.71 -12.55
CA GLY A 28 -10.22 -12.11 -11.86
C GLY A 28 -9.93 -11.55 -10.47
N ASN A 29 -8.76 -11.83 -9.88
CA ASN A 29 -8.30 -11.17 -8.66
C ASN A 29 -7.63 -9.84 -9.02
N ASP A 30 -8.13 -8.72 -8.49
CA ASP A 30 -7.76 -7.38 -8.93
C ASP A 30 -7.04 -6.53 -7.86
N PHE A 31 -6.04 -5.76 -8.28
CA PHE A 31 -5.16 -5.02 -7.37
C PHE A 31 -5.01 -3.56 -7.76
N VAL A 32 -4.92 -2.68 -6.77
CA VAL A 32 -4.39 -1.32 -6.93
C VAL A 32 -2.87 -1.40 -6.82
N LEU A 33 -2.15 -0.99 -7.86
CA LEU A 33 -0.69 -1.05 -7.92
C LEU A 33 -0.08 0.34 -7.79
N ILE A 34 0.91 0.49 -6.92
CA ILE A 34 1.66 1.74 -6.71
C ILE A 34 3.15 1.43 -6.87
N ALA A 35 3.83 2.20 -7.72
CA ALA A 35 5.28 2.19 -7.79
C ALA A 35 5.83 3.23 -6.79
N ASP A 36 6.72 2.80 -5.91
CA ASP A 36 7.38 3.63 -4.91
C ASP A 36 8.91 3.43 -4.97
N PRO A 37 9.56 3.88 -6.05
CA PRO A 37 11.01 3.69 -6.26
C PRO A 37 11.88 4.35 -5.18
N ASP A 38 11.36 5.41 -4.56
CA ASP A 38 12.06 6.19 -3.54
C ASP A 38 11.75 5.73 -2.11
N GLY A 39 10.77 4.82 -1.93
CA GLY A 39 10.39 4.29 -0.63
C GLY A 39 9.72 5.31 0.29
N VAL A 40 9.15 6.38 -0.26
CA VAL A 40 8.66 7.55 0.50
C VAL A 40 7.19 7.42 0.90
N HIS A 41 6.45 6.48 0.31
CA HIS A 41 5.03 6.33 0.56
C HIS A 41 4.77 5.35 1.71
N THR A 42 4.28 5.89 2.82
CA THR A 42 3.69 5.08 3.89
C THR A 42 2.19 4.99 3.65
N ILE A 43 1.69 3.76 3.48
CA ILE A 43 0.28 3.48 3.24
C ILE A 43 -0.21 2.55 4.36
N ASP A 44 -0.99 3.07 5.29
CA ASP A 44 -1.51 2.29 6.42
C ASP A 44 -2.70 1.40 6.02
N ALA A 45 -3.13 0.53 6.94
CA ALA A 45 -4.22 -0.41 6.68
C ALA A 45 -5.57 0.28 6.41
N GLY A 46 -5.84 1.42 7.05
CA GLY A 46 -7.07 2.18 6.82
C GLY A 46 -7.10 2.80 5.42
N GLN A 47 -5.96 3.28 4.95
CA GLN A 47 -5.75 3.76 3.59
C GLN A 47 -5.89 2.64 2.56
N VAL A 48 -5.32 1.46 2.80
CA VAL A 48 -5.52 0.29 1.93
C VAL A 48 -7.00 -0.07 1.83
N ALA A 49 -7.69 -0.22 2.97
CA ALA A 49 -9.11 -0.56 2.99
C ALA A 49 -9.95 0.48 2.25
N ALA A 50 -9.65 1.77 2.43
CA ALA A 50 -10.32 2.84 1.73
C ALA A 50 -10.07 2.77 0.21
N LEU A 51 -8.82 2.57 -0.23
CA LEU A 51 -8.48 2.45 -1.66
C LEU A 51 -9.18 1.25 -2.32
N CYS A 52 -9.28 0.14 -1.59
CA CYS A 52 -9.86 -1.11 -2.07
C CYS A 52 -11.40 -1.13 -2.03
N ASP A 53 -12.06 -0.19 -1.34
CA ASP A 53 -13.52 -0.05 -1.38
C ASP A 53 -14.00 0.23 -2.82
N ARG A 54 -14.89 -0.61 -3.35
CA ARG A 54 -15.36 -0.56 -4.75
C ARG A 54 -16.37 0.55 -5.04
N HIS A 55 -16.97 1.14 -4.00
CA HIS A 55 -18.00 2.16 -4.13
C HIS A 55 -17.47 3.57 -3.84
N ARG A 56 -16.49 3.67 -2.95
CA ARG A 56 -15.94 4.93 -2.44
C ARG A 56 -14.45 5.11 -2.76
N GLY A 57 -13.76 4.06 -3.17
CA GLY A 57 -12.35 4.06 -3.55
C GLY A 57 -12.13 3.71 -5.02
N ILE A 58 -10.93 3.20 -5.32
CA ILE A 58 -10.57 2.70 -6.66
C ILE A 58 -11.21 1.32 -6.88
N GLY A 59 -11.35 0.54 -5.80
CA GLY A 59 -11.81 -0.83 -5.82
C GLY A 59 -10.67 -1.80 -6.09
N GLY A 60 -10.61 -2.91 -5.34
CA GLY A 60 -9.68 -4.01 -5.54
C GLY A 60 -9.76 -5.05 -4.42
N ASP A 61 -9.31 -6.26 -4.70
CA ASP A 61 -9.12 -7.31 -3.69
C ASP A 61 -7.90 -7.03 -2.80
N GLY A 62 -6.97 -6.18 -3.25
CA GLY A 62 -5.85 -5.70 -2.44
C GLY A 62 -5.02 -4.59 -3.09
N LEU A 63 -3.96 -4.20 -2.39
CA LEU A 63 -2.97 -3.22 -2.83
C LEU A 63 -1.60 -3.89 -2.97
N ILE A 64 -0.90 -3.57 -4.05
CA ILE A 64 0.50 -3.96 -4.28
C ILE A 64 1.33 -2.69 -4.37
N ARG A 65 2.25 -2.49 -3.43
CA ARG A 65 3.29 -1.46 -3.52
C ARG A 65 4.60 -2.09 -3.98
N ALA A 66 5.08 -1.71 -5.16
CA ALA A 66 6.39 -2.08 -5.64
C ALA A 66 7.42 -1.09 -5.09
N VAL A 67 8.24 -1.53 -4.15
CA VAL A 67 9.23 -0.70 -3.45
C VAL A 67 10.57 -1.44 -3.37
N PRO A 68 11.73 -0.77 -3.44
CA PRO A 68 13.00 -1.46 -3.28
C PRO A 68 13.12 -2.18 -1.92
N SER A 69 13.58 -3.43 -1.94
CA SER A 69 13.67 -4.31 -0.77
C SER A 69 14.44 -3.71 0.40
N ARG A 70 15.44 -2.87 0.10
CA ARG A 70 16.24 -2.15 1.12
C ARG A 70 15.39 -1.28 2.06
N PHE A 71 14.23 -0.79 1.61
CA PHE A 71 13.38 0.10 2.41
C PHE A 71 12.50 -0.64 3.41
N LEU A 72 12.30 -1.95 3.26
CA LEU A 72 11.47 -2.76 4.15
C LEU A 72 12.32 -3.70 5.02
N SER A 73 11.89 -3.97 6.25
CA SER A 73 12.56 -4.94 7.14
C SER A 73 12.61 -6.33 6.53
N GLU A 74 11.49 -6.78 6.00
CA GLU A 74 11.26 -8.06 5.35
C GLU A 74 12.10 -8.16 4.07
N GLY A 75 12.13 -7.08 3.29
CA GLY A 75 12.98 -7.00 2.09
C GLY A 75 14.47 -7.06 2.44
N ARG A 76 14.93 -6.33 3.46
CA ARG A 76 16.33 -6.42 3.92
C ARG A 76 16.70 -7.82 4.40
N ALA A 77 15.78 -8.55 5.03
CA ALA A 77 16.03 -9.92 5.44
C ALA A 77 16.24 -10.85 4.24
N LEU A 78 15.45 -10.69 3.16
CA LEU A 78 15.58 -11.48 1.93
C LEU A 78 16.90 -11.23 1.19
N LEU A 79 17.41 -10.00 1.21
CA LEU A 79 18.68 -9.66 0.54
C LEU A 79 19.88 -10.45 1.08
N GLY A 80 19.79 -11.01 2.29
CA GLY A 80 20.81 -11.89 2.85
C GLY A 80 20.94 -13.23 2.12
N THR A 81 19.85 -13.75 1.56
CA THR A 81 19.82 -15.04 0.83
C THR A 81 19.65 -14.87 -0.68
N SER A 82 19.04 -13.76 -1.11
CA SER A 82 18.72 -13.46 -2.51
C SER A 82 19.08 -12.00 -2.82
N PRO A 83 20.36 -11.68 -3.05
CA PRO A 83 20.83 -10.32 -3.32
C PRO A 83 20.21 -9.67 -4.57
N GLU A 84 19.74 -10.48 -5.52
CA GLU A 84 19.06 -10.07 -6.75
C GLU A 84 17.62 -9.60 -6.54
N ALA A 85 17.05 -9.81 -5.36
CA ALA A 85 15.70 -9.38 -5.00
C ALA A 85 15.63 -7.86 -4.74
N GLU A 86 15.95 -7.05 -5.76
CA GLU A 86 16.01 -5.58 -5.67
C GLU A 86 14.66 -4.97 -5.28
N TRP A 87 13.57 -5.51 -5.81
CA TRP A 87 12.20 -5.05 -5.60
C TRP A 87 11.43 -5.99 -4.68
N PHE A 88 10.65 -5.40 -3.79
CA PHE A 88 9.76 -6.09 -2.89
C PHE A 88 8.30 -5.81 -3.27
N MET A 89 7.50 -6.88 -3.29
CA MET A 89 6.06 -6.82 -3.49
C MET A 89 5.37 -6.64 -2.13
N ASP A 90 5.26 -5.39 -1.68
CA ASP A 90 4.59 -5.02 -0.43
C ASP A 90 3.07 -5.12 -0.62
N TYR A 91 2.56 -6.34 -0.47
CA TYR A 91 1.17 -6.72 -0.70
C TYR A 91 0.33 -6.60 0.59
N ARG A 92 -0.86 -5.99 0.47
CA ARG A 92 -1.81 -5.78 1.58
C ARG A 92 -3.25 -6.06 1.12
N ASN A 93 -4.02 -6.81 1.90
CA ASN A 93 -5.46 -7.06 1.71
C ASN A 93 -6.22 -7.04 3.03
#